data_AF-X6LP65-F1
#
_entry.id   AF-X6LP65-F1
#
_cell.length_a   1.000
_cell.length_b   1.000
_cell.length_c   1.000
_cell.angle_alpha   90.00
_cell.angle_beta   90.00
_cell.angle_gamma   90.00
#
_symmetry.space_group_name_H-M   'P 1'
#
loop_
_entity.id
_entity.type
_entity.pdbx_description
1 polymer ?
#
loop_
_entity_poly.entity_id
_entity_poly.type
_entity_poly.pdbx_seq_one_letter_code
_entity_poly.pdbx_strand_id
1 'polypeptide(L)'
;MKKTNVKINEMLLFCENTGLLVIYDEDANAFQFQKLRICTNFRSYYSYGFIYVDDCILFFGGENGYRITASKEIHKYSIKENKWMKFEQSLPIALADCATVLSSDNKFVHILGGNDGNNTKTTHIKTNVKEWTKEEITITEKQWIMEEGERIHIEETKDELKRMQEDVNFNNLKVTLKHQNAVSLANIQIWN
;
A
#
# COMPACT_ATOMS: atom_id res chain seq x y z
N MET A 1 -40.25 8.47 11.39
CA MET A 1 -39.17 8.53 10.37
C MET A 1 -38.55 7.14 10.27
N LYS A 2 -38.66 6.48 9.11
CA LYS A 2 -38.01 5.18 8.88
C LYS A 2 -36.50 5.44 8.75
N LYS A 3 -35.68 4.82 9.60
CA LYS A 3 -34.24 4.68 9.35
C LYS A 3 -34.10 3.89 8.05
N THR A 4 -33.74 4.55 6.97
CA THR A 4 -33.23 3.87 5.78
C THR A 4 -31.88 3.31 6.16
N ASN A 5 -31.80 1.98 6.27
CA ASN A 5 -30.56 1.30 6.58
C ASN A 5 -29.75 1.31 5.28
N VAL A 6 -28.89 2.32 5.12
CA VAL A 6 -28.07 2.49 3.92
C VAL A 6 -27.16 1.27 3.79
N LYS A 7 -27.20 0.62 2.64
CA LYS A 7 -26.37 -0.56 2.37
C LYS A 7 -24.99 -0.16 1.88
N ILE A 8 -24.11 0.16 2.82
CA ILE A 8 -22.71 0.46 2.55
C ILE A 8 -21.87 -0.80 2.67
N ASN A 9 -21.06 -1.08 1.65
CA ASN A 9 -20.04 -2.12 1.65
C ASN A 9 -18.65 -1.48 1.57
N GLU A 10 -17.69 -2.11 2.25
CA GLU A 10 -16.30 -1.68 2.24
C GLU A 10 -15.42 -2.78 1.65
N MET A 11 -14.47 -2.40 0.80
CA MET A 11 -13.51 -3.30 0.19
C MET A 11 -12.12 -2.70 0.26
N LEU A 12 -11.13 -3.52 0.56
CA LEU A 12 -9.72 -3.13 0.51
C LEU A 12 -9.06 -3.78 -0.71
N LEU A 13 -8.43 -2.97 -1.54
CA LEU A 13 -7.64 -3.42 -2.68
C LEU A 13 -6.18 -3.08 -2.45
N PHE A 14 -5.31 -4.08 -2.55
CA PHE A 14 -3.86 -3.90 -2.62
C PHE A 14 -3.36 -4.59 -3.88
N CYS A 15 -2.67 -3.85 -4.74
CA CYS A 15 -2.09 -4.37 -5.97
C CYS A 15 -0.90 -3.50 -6.36
N GLU A 16 0.30 -4.09 -6.43
CA GLU A 16 1.54 -3.36 -6.67
C GLU A 16 1.69 -2.12 -5.76
N ASN A 17 1.82 -0.93 -6.34
CA ASN A 17 1.91 0.34 -5.64
C ASN A 17 0.55 0.99 -5.31
N THR A 18 -0.56 0.30 -5.60
CA THR A 18 -1.92 0.80 -5.45
C THR A 18 -2.63 0.15 -4.27
N GLY A 19 -2.87 0.94 -3.22
CA GLY A 19 -3.77 0.60 -2.11
C GLY A 19 -5.03 1.46 -2.16
N LEU A 20 -6.22 0.86 -2.03
CA LEU A 20 -7.50 1.57 -2.01
C LEU A 20 -8.42 1.02 -0.92
N LEU A 21 -9.07 1.92 -0.18
CA LEU A 21 -10.33 1.66 0.50
C LEU A 21 -11.45 2.07 -0.45
N VAL A 22 -12.27 1.11 -0.87
CA VAL A 22 -13.41 1.32 -1.75
C VAL A 22 -14.68 1.20 -0.91
N ILE A 23 -15.50 2.24 -0.94
CA ILE A 23 -16.80 2.31 -0.29
C ILE A 23 -17.84 2.24 -1.39
N TYR A 24 -18.74 1.26 -1.31
CA TYR A 24 -19.81 1.06 -2.27
C TYR A 24 -21.18 1.22 -1.59
N ASP A 25 -21.94 2.22 -2.04
CA ASP A 25 -23.32 2.43 -1.66
C ASP A 25 -24.22 1.68 -2.66
N GLU A 26 -24.84 0.57 -2.21
CA GLU A 26 -25.73 -0.23 -3.06
C GLU A 26 -27.02 0.51 -3.43
N ASP A 27 -27.53 1.37 -2.55
CA ASP A 27 -28.80 2.06 -2.75
C ASP A 27 -28.64 3.18 -3.79
N ALA A 28 -27.50 3.88 -3.75
CA ALA A 28 -27.15 4.92 -4.72
C ALA A 28 -26.41 4.38 -5.96
N ASN A 29 -25.98 3.11 -5.95
CA ASN A 29 -25.08 2.53 -6.94
C ASN A 29 -23.85 3.41 -7.19
N ALA A 30 -23.21 3.85 -6.11
CA ALA A 30 -22.13 4.82 -6.14
C ALA A 30 -20.87 4.29 -5.45
N PHE A 31 -19.72 4.55 -6.06
CA PHE A 31 -18.41 4.22 -5.51
C PHE A 31 -17.71 5.48 -5.01
N GLN A 32 -17.10 5.37 -3.85
CA GLN A 32 -16.10 6.31 -3.34
C GLN A 32 -14.82 5.54 -3.03
N PHE A 33 -13.67 6.18 -3.18
CA PHE A 33 -12.41 5.54 -2.86
C PHE A 33 -11.45 6.50 -2.16
N GLN A 34 -10.69 5.94 -1.22
CA GLN A 34 -9.58 6.60 -0.56
C GLN A 34 -8.31 5.84 -0.88
N LYS A 35 -7.24 6.57 -1.25
CA LYS A 35 -5.92 5.96 -1.41
C LYS A 35 -5.37 5.53 -0.06
N LEU A 36 -4.92 4.30 0.00
CA LEU A 36 -4.17 3.74 1.12
C LEU A 36 -2.71 3.63 0.73
N ARG A 37 -1.83 3.93 1.68
CA ARG A 37 -0.40 3.79 1.47
C ARG A 37 -0.01 2.32 1.56
N ILE A 38 0.80 1.87 0.62
CA ILE A 38 1.47 0.56 0.66
C ILE A 38 2.89 0.77 1.18
N CYS A 39 3.33 -0.10 2.10
CA CYS A 39 4.68 -0.02 2.63
C CYS A 39 5.74 -0.25 1.55
N THR A 40 6.87 0.42 1.70
CA THR A 40 7.88 0.54 0.64
C THR A 40 8.35 -0.80 0.09
N ASN A 41 8.55 -1.79 0.98
CA ASN A 41 9.02 -3.12 0.58
C ASN A 41 7.95 -3.99 -0.11
N PHE A 42 6.66 -3.76 0.15
CA PHE A 42 5.58 -4.60 -0.37
C PHE A 42 5.11 -4.18 -1.76
N ARG A 43 5.40 -2.95 -2.21
CA ARG A 43 4.90 -2.40 -3.50
C ARG A 43 5.27 -3.21 -4.74
N SER A 44 6.38 -3.93 -4.71
CA SER A 44 6.85 -4.76 -5.82
C SER A 44 6.30 -6.19 -5.80
N TYR A 45 5.53 -6.54 -4.77
CA TYR A 45 5.03 -7.89 -4.59
C TYR A 45 3.64 -8.06 -5.18
N TYR A 46 3.44 -9.20 -5.85
CA TYR A 46 2.14 -9.70 -6.31
C TYR A 46 2.02 -11.20 -5.99
N SER A 47 0.88 -11.81 -6.34
CA SER A 47 0.67 -13.26 -6.20
C SER A 47 0.89 -13.82 -4.78
N TYR A 48 0.54 -13.05 -3.76
CA TYR A 48 0.59 -13.50 -2.37
C TYR A 48 -0.73 -14.17 -1.96
N GLY A 49 -0.66 -15.09 -1.00
CA GLY A 49 -1.84 -15.52 -0.27
C GLY A 49 -2.22 -14.46 0.75
N PHE A 50 -3.51 -14.22 0.97
CA PHE A 50 -3.99 -13.30 1.99
C PHE A 50 -5.22 -13.80 2.75
N ILE A 51 -5.36 -13.38 4.00
CA ILE A 51 -6.57 -13.58 4.80
C ILE A 51 -6.90 -12.31 5.59
N TYR A 52 -8.18 -12.13 5.88
CA TYR A 52 -8.68 -11.12 6.80
C TYR A 52 -9.02 -11.77 8.15
N VAL A 53 -8.44 -11.27 9.23
CA VAL A 53 -8.67 -11.76 10.60
C VAL A 53 -8.35 -10.66 11.62
N ASP A 54 -9.15 -10.53 12.68
CA ASP A 54 -8.93 -9.60 13.79
C ASP A 54 -8.58 -8.16 13.34
N ASP A 55 -9.40 -7.57 12.45
CA ASP A 55 -9.21 -6.24 11.84
C ASP A 55 -7.85 -6.04 11.15
N CYS A 56 -7.21 -7.15 10.76
CA CYS A 56 -5.94 -7.18 10.07
C CYS A 56 -6.04 -7.99 8.78
N ILE A 57 -5.23 -7.62 7.80
CA ILE A 57 -4.98 -8.46 6.62
C ILE A 57 -3.57 -9.02 6.76
N LEU A 58 -3.44 -10.34 6.71
CA LEU A 58 -2.16 -11.03 6.66
C LEU A 58 -1.86 -11.43 5.22
N PHE A 59 -0.63 -11.20 4.80
CA PHE A 59 -0.12 -11.52 3.47
C PHE A 59 1.03 -12.52 3.60
N PHE A 60 0.99 -13.60 2.84
CA PHE A 60 1.93 -14.72 2.90
C PHE A 60 2.64 -14.90 1.56
N GLY A 61 3.96 -14.73 1.59
CA GLY A 61 4.82 -14.92 0.43
C GLY A 61 4.61 -13.83 -0.63
N GLY A 62 4.36 -14.26 -1.87
CA GLY A 62 4.29 -13.43 -3.05
C GLY A 62 5.57 -13.47 -3.87
N GLU A 63 5.53 -12.85 -5.04
CA GLU A 63 6.65 -12.76 -5.97
C GLU A 63 7.06 -11.31 -6.17
N ASN A 64 8.38 -11.06 -6.12
CA ASN A 64 8.91 -9.76 -6.45
C ASN A 64 9.10 -9.63 -7.97
N GLY A 65 8.38 -8.70 -8.60
CA GLY A 65 8.41 -8.49 -10.05
C GLY A 65 9.77 -8.15 -10.65
N TYR A 66 10.74 -7.68 -9.85
CA TYR A 66 12.09 -7.39 -10.35
C TYR A 66 12.99 -8.63 -10.45
N ARG A 67 12.73 -9.66 -9.64
CA ARG A 67 13.62 -10.82 -9.51
C ARG A 67 12.96 -12.13 -9.92
N ILE A 68 11.63 -12.15 -10.15
CA ILE A 68 10.84 -13.37 -10.43
C ILE A 68 11.21 -14.46 -9.41
N THR A 69 11.28 -14.06 -8.14
CA THR A 69 11.59 -14.96 -7.03
C THR A 69 10.45 -14.91 -6.03
N ALA A 70 9.91 -16.08 -5.73
CA ALA A 70 8.96 -16.25 -4.64
C ALA A 70 9.59 -15.83 -3.31
N SER A 71 8.74 -15.39 -2.38
CA SER A 71 9.14 -14.88 -1.07
C SER A 71 8.66 -15.74 0.07
N LYS A 72 9.41 -15.69 1.16
CA LYS A 72 9.05 -16.29 2.46
C LYS A 72 8.41 -15.26 3.39
N GLU A 73 8.41 -13.99 3.00
CA GLU A 73 8.04 -12.90 3.88
C GLU A 73 6.55 -12.94 4.21
N ILE A 74 6.23 -12.43 5.40
CA ILE A 74 4.85 -12.32 5.88
C ILE A 74 4.65 -10.89 6.31
N HIS A 75 3.59 -10.27 5.80
CA HIS A 75 3.24 -8.90 6.10
C HIS A 75 1.88 -8.83 6.76
N LYS A 76 1.68 -7.83 7.60
CA LYS A 76 0.40 -7.49 8.22
C LYS A 76 0.05 -6.06 7.86
N TYR A 77 -1.21 -5.84 7.49
CA TYR A 77 -1.82 -4.52 7.47
C TYR A 77 -2.89 -4.45 8.56
N SER A 78 -2.72 -3.56 9.53
CA SER A 78 -3.72 -3.26 10.56
C SER A 78 -4.68 -2.19 10.02
N ILE A 79 -5.95 -2.54 9.86
CA ILE A 79 -6.97 -1.63 9.32
C ILE A 79 -7.22 -0.48 10.31
N LYS A 80 -7.36 -0.83 11.60
CA LYS A 80 -7.63 0.14 12.67
C LYS A 80 -6.52 1.18 12.81
N GLU A 81 -5.27 0.77 12.64
CA GLU A 81 -4.12 1.69 12.76
C GLU A 81 -3.70 2.31 11.43
N ASN A 82 -4.21 1.80 10.30
CA ASN A 82 -3.71 2.13 8.96
C ASN A 82 -2.18 1.98 8.87
N LYS A 83 -1.67 0.84 9.36
CA LYS A 83 -0.23 0.57 9.46
C LYS A 83 0.14 -0.79 8.91
N TRP A 84 1.29 -0.80 8.27
CA TRP A 84 1.96 -2.01 7.82
C TRP A 84 2.99 -2.48 8.84
N MET A 85 3.22 -3.78 8.85
CA MET A 85 4.32 -4.43 9.54
C MET A 85 4.80 -5.62 8.70
N LYS A 86 6.10 -5.89 8.75
CA LYS A 86 6.68 -7.15 8.31
C LYS A 86 7.04 -7.98 9.55
N PHE A 87 6.66 -9.26 9.56
CA PHE A 87 7.05 -10.17 10.64
C PHE A 87 8.52 -10.55 10.54
N GLU A 88 9.15 -10.78 11.69
CA GLU A 88 10.49 -11.38 11.76
C GLU A 88 10.44 -12.85 11.32
N GLN A 89 9.39 -13.57 11.75
CA GLN A 89 9.17 -14.94 11.31
C GLN A 89 8.70 -15.00 9.85
N SER A 90 9.13 -16.04 9.14
CA SER A 90 8.87 -16.22 7.72
C SER A 90 8.32 -17.61 7.43
N LEU A 91 7.77 -17.80 6.23
CA LEU A 91 7.36 -19.12 5.75
C LEU A 91 8.57 -20.06 5.66
N PRO A 92 8.40 -21.36 5.95
CA PRO A 92 9.48 -22.33 5.81
C PRO A 92 10.00 -22.42 4.38
N ILE A 93 9.10 -22.22 3.40
CA ILE A 93 9.40 -22.23 1.98
C ILE A 93 8.90 -20.95 1.31
N ALA A 94 9.58 -20.54 0.24
CA ALA A 94 9.17 -19.39 -0.54
C ALA A 94 7.97 -19.79 -1.40
N LEU A 95 6.92 -18.96 -1.41
CA LEU A 95 5.67 -19.25 -2.12
C LEU A 95 5.10 -17.99 -2.77
N ALA A 96 4.78 -18.08 -4.05
CA ALA A 96 3.85 -17.21 -4.77
C ALA A 96 2.64 -18.06 -5.23
N ASP A 97 1.58 -17.42 -5.72
CA ASP A 97 0.37 -18.04 -6.26
C ASP A 97 -0.29 -19.06 -5.32
N CYS A 98 -0.16 -18.85 -3.99
CA CYS A 98 -0.75 -19.74 -2.99
C CYS A 98 -2.17 -19.30 -2.63
N ALA A 99 -3.01 -20.27 -2.31
CA ALA A 99 -4.34 -20.02 -1.77
C ALA A 99 -4.29 -20.06 -0.24
N THR A 100 -4.98 -19.14 0.42
CA THR A 100 -5.01 -19.07 1.88
C THR A 100 -6.43 -19.03 2.39
N VAL A 101 -6.72 -19.87 3.38
CA VAL A 101 -8.07 -20.01 3.97
C VAL A 101 -7.98 -20.17 5.48
N LEU A 102 -8.99 -19.68 6.19
CA LEU A 102 -9.15 -19.92 7.62
C LEU A 102 -9.82 -21.27 7.86
N SER A 103 -9.47 -21.93 8.97
CA SER A 103 -10.22 -23.07 9.48
C SER A 103 -11.63 -22.64 9.90
N SER A 104 -12.59 -23.56 9.93
CA SER A 104 -14.00 -23.26 10.28
C SER A 104 -14.18 -22.68 11.69
N ASP A 105 -13.22 -22.93 12.58
CA ASP A 105 -13.19 -22.38 13.94
C ASP A 105 -12.30 -21.13 14.07
N ASN A 106 -11.82 -20.60 12.93
CA ASN A 106 -10.92 -19.45 12.81
C ASN A 106 -9.63 -19.55 13.64
N LYS A 107 -9.22 -20.74 14.08
CA LYS A 107 -8.00 -20.92 14.88
C LYS A 107 -6.74 -21.07 14.04
N PHE A 108 -6.88 -21.51 12.79
CA PHE A 108 -5.76 -21.83 11.94
C PHE A 108 -5.88 -21.15 10.57
N VAL A 109 -4.74 -20.70 10.06
CA VAL A 109 -4.57 -20.35 8.65
C VAL A 109 -3.99 -21.56 7.94
N HIS A 110 -4.60 -21.91 6.81
CA HIS A 110 -4.10 -22.92 5.89
C HIS A 110 -3.61 -22.23 4.61
N ILE A 111 -2.35 -22.48 4.26
CA ILE A 111 -1.72 -22.02 3.02
C ILE A 111 -1.57 -23.24 2.12
N LEU A 112 -2.14 -23.19 0.93
CA LEU A 112 -2.31 -24.32 0.02
C LEU A 112 -1.68 -24.02 -1.34
N GLY A 113 -0.95 -24.99 -1.87
CA GLY A 113 -0.35 -24.93 -3.20
C GLY A 113 0.81 -23.94 -3.29
N GLY A 114 0.83 -23.18 -4.39
CA GLY A 114 1.80 -22.13 -4.68
C GLY A 114 2.93 -22.55 -5.62
N ASN A 115 3.87 -21.65 -5.86
CA ASN A 115 5.03 -21.79 -6.73
C ASN A 115 6.26 -21.21 -6.01
N ASP A 116 7.41 -21.87 -6.11
CA ASP A 116 8.68 -21.36 -5.53
C ASP A 116 9.52 -20.52 -6.53
N GLY A 117 8.94 -20.17 -7.67
CA GLY A 117 9.60 -19.51 -8.80
C GLY A 117 10.17 -20.49 -9.82
N ASN A 118 10.28 -21.78 -9.49
CA ASN A 118 10.74 -22.82 -10.41
C ASN A 118 9.64 -23.83 -10.74
N ASN A 119 8.91 -24.28 -9.72
CA ASN A 119 7.91 -25.33 -9.86
C ASN A 119 6.68 -25.07 -8.99
N THR A 120 5.51 -25.43 -9.52
CA THR A 120 4.29 -25.56 -8.73
C THR A 120 4.50 -26.54 -7.57
N LYS A 121 3.99 -26.18 -6.41
CA LYS A 121 4.06 -26.93 -5.17
C LYS A 121 2.67 -27.41 -4.77
N THR A 122 2.62 -28.60 -4.20
CA THR A 122 1.43 -29.13 -3.51
C THR A 122 1.54 -28.92 -2.01
N THR A 123 2.13 -27.78 -1.59
CA THR A 123 2.39 -27.53 -0.17
C THR A 123 1.11 -27.31 0.60
N HIS A 124 1.07 -27.81 1.83
CA HIS A 124 0.09 -27.44 2.83
C HIS A 124 0.81 -26.95 4.09
N ILE A 125 0.69 -25.65 4.40
CA ILE A 125 1.19 -25.08 5.65
C ILE A 125 -0.02 -24.79 6.53
N LYS A 126 0.06 -25.18 7.81
CA LYS A 126 -0.92 -24.85 8.83
C LYS A 126 -0.23 -24.03 9.92
N THR A 127 -0.78 -22.86 10.24
CA THR A 127 -0.27 -22.01 11.32
C THR A 127 -1.42 -21.49 12.19
N ASN A 128 -1.14 -21.20 13.46
CA ASN A 128 -2.14 -20.70 14.40
C ASN A 128 -2.35 -19.20 14.20
N VAL A 129 -3.60 -18.74 14.14
CA VAL A 129 -3.95 -17.31 13.97
C VAL A 129 -3.34 -16.45 15.07
N LYS A 130 -3.31 -16.95 16.31
CA LYS A 130 -2.82 -16.20 17.48
C LYS A 130 -1.35 -15.78 17.38
N GLU A 131 -0.54 -16.51 16.61
CA GLU A 131 0.87 -16.15 16.38
C GLU A 131 1.00 -14.84 15.60
N TRP A 132 0.00 -14.50 14.79
CA TRP A 132 0.03 -13.36 13.88
C TRP A 132 -0.81 -12.18 14.38
N THR A 133 -1.77 -12.44 15.28
CA THR A 133 -2.66 -11.41 15.84
C THR A 133 -2.29 -10.97 17.25
N LYS A 134 -1.17 -11.46 17.80
CA LYS A 134 -0.62 -10.99 19.08
C LYS A 134 -0.29 -9.49 19.05
N GLU A 135 -0.55 -8.82 20.18
CA GLU A 135 -0.18 -7.41 20.39
C GLU A 135 1.32 -7.25 20.62
N GLU A 136 1.95 -8.25 21.22
CA GLU A 136 3.40 -8.25 21.49
C GLU A 136 4.18 -8.49 20.20
N ILE A 137 4.97 -7.49 19.82
CA ILE A 137 5.89 -7.54 18.66
C ILE A 137 7.35 -7.50 19.11
N THR A 138 8.24 -8.11 18.32
CA THR A 138 9.67 -8.21 18.65
C THR A 138 10.38 -6.87 18.49
N ILE A 139 11.62 -6.76 18.98
CA ILE A 139 12.46 -5.57 18.78
C ILE A 139 12.71 -5.34 17.29
N THR A 140 12.96 -6.41 16.54
CA THR A 140 13.16 -6.38 15.08
C THR A 140 11.92 -5.83 14.36
N GLU A 141 10.73 -6.29 14.75
CA GLU A 141 9.45 -5.83 14.18
C GLU A 141 9.17 -4.35 14.51
N LYS A 142 9.45 -3.92 15.74
CA LYS A 142 9.36 -2.50 16.14
C LYS A 142 10.31 -1.62 15.34
N GLN A 143 11.54 -2.06 15.16
CA GLN A 143 12.53 -1.35 14.34
C GLN A 143 12.05 -1.22 12.90
N TRP A 144 11.51 -2.29 12.31
CA TRP A 144 10.97 -2.25 10.95
C TRP A 144 9.84 -1.22 10.80
N ILE A 145 8.90 -1.17 11.75
CA ILE A 145 7.80 -0.17 11.74
C ILE A 145 8.36 1.26 11.80
N MET A 146 9.36 1.50 12.64
CA MET A 146 10.00 2.81 12.79
C MET A 146 10.70 3.24 11.49
N GLU A 147 11.53 2.36 10.92
CA GLU A 147 12.24 2.62 9.66
C GLU A 147 11.26 2.84 8.49
N GLU A 148 10.16 2.08 8.45
CA GLU A 148 9.12 2.29 7.44
C GLU A 148 8.43 3.66 7.64
N GLY A 149 8.15 4.06 8.88
CA GLY A 149 7.62 5.40 9.18
C GLY A 149 8.54 6.53 8.69
N GLU A 150 9.85 6.39 8.88
CA GLU A 150 10.84 7.35 8.36
C GLU A 150 10.86 7.39 6.83
N ARG A 151 10.80 6.23 6.16
CA ARG A 151 10.72 6.15 4.69
C ARG A 151 9.48 6.84 4.16
N ILE A 152 8.34 6.62 4.82
CA ILE A 152 7.06 7.25 4.49
C ILE A 152 7.18 8.77 4.56
N HIS A 153 7.72 9.28 5.68
CA HIS A 153 7.89 10.72 5.89
C HIS A 153 8.84 11.37 4.87
N ILE A 154 9.94 10.69 4.53
CA ILE A 154 10.89 11.15 3.51
C ILE A 154 10.22 11.23 2.14
N GLU A 155 9.44 10.21 1.76
CA GLU A 155 8.72 10.18 0.48
C GLU A 155 7.68 11.32 0.41
N GLU A 156 6.92 11.57 1.48
CA GLU A 156 5.96 12.67 1.55
C GLU A 156 6.63 14.03 1.41
N THR A 157 7.72 14.24 2.14
CA THR A 157 8.52 15.48 2.05
C THR A 157 9.05 15.69 0.63
N LYS A 158 9.51 14.63 -0.04
CA LYS A 158 9.98 14.71 -1.44
C LYS A 158 8.85 15.07 -2.39
N ASP A 159 7.67 14.49 -2.22
CA ASP A 159 6.50 14.80 -3.05
C ASP A 159 6.05 16.25 -2.85
N GLU A 160 6.06 16.76 -1.62
CA GLU A 160 5.77 18.17 -1.32
C GLU A 160 6.79 19.11 -1.95
N LEU A 161 8.10 18.84 -1.78
CA LEU A 161 9.16 19.62 -2.40
C LEU A 161 9.02 19.66 -3.92
N LYS A 162 8.64 18.54 -4.54
CA LYS A 162 8.41 18.46 -5.98
C LYS A 162 7.22 19.34 -6.41
N ARG A 163 6.09 19.28 -5.69
CA ARG A 163 4.94 20.15 -5.95
C ARG A 163 5.30 21.63 -5.80
N MET A 164 6.04 21.98 -4.76
CA MET A 164 6.52 23.36 -4.56
C MET A 164 7.43 23.82 -5.72
N GLN A 165 8.31 22.97 -6.23
CA GLN A 165 9.12 23.29 -7.40
C GLN A 165 8.28 23.47 -8.67
N GLU A 166 7.24 22.66 -8.84
CA GLU A 166 6.27 22.77 -9.94
C GLU A 166 5.39 24.03 -9.83
N ASP A 167 5.09 24.50 -8.62
CA ASP A 167 4.35 25.76 -8.40
C ASP A 167 5.24 26.99 -8.59
N VAL A 168 6.54 26.87 -8.25
CA VAL A 168 7.56 27.92 -8.43
C VAL A 168 8.02 28.03 -9.89
N ASN A 169 7.46 27.24 -10.82
CA ASN A 169 7.91 27.13 -12.21
C ASN A 169 8.17 28.52 -12.85
N PHE A 170 9.46 28.78 -13.09
CA PHE A 170 10.06 30.02 -13.59
C PHE A 170 9.49 30.50 -14.94
N ASN A 171 8.58 29.77 -15.57
CA ASN A 171 7.93 30.15 -16.81
C ASN A 171 7.00 31.36 -16.63
N ASN A 172 6.27 31.46 -15.52
CA ASN A 172 5.43 32.64 -15.23
C ASN A 172 6.30 33.87 -14.93
N LEU A 173 7.43 33.69 -14.24
CA LEU A 173 8.41 34.75 -13.99
C LEU A 173 9.08 35.21 -15.30
N LYS A 174 9.44 34.29 -16.21
CA LYS A 174 10.03 34.63 -17.52
C LYS A 174 9.05 35.38 -18.43
N VAL A 175 7.77 35.00 -18.45
CA VAL A 175 6.73 35.71 -19.22
C VAL A 175 6.51 37.11 -18.64
N THR A 176 6.45 37.24 -17.32
CA THR A 176 6.29 38.54 -16.64
C THR A 176 7.48 39.47 -16.90
N LEU A 177 8.71 38.95 -16.81
CA LEU A 177 9.93 39.71 -17.10
C LEU A 177 10.02 40.14 -18.58
N LYS A 178 9.63 39.26 -19.51
CA LYS A 178 9.55 39.61 -20.94
C LYS A 178 8.51 40.69 -21.21
N HIS A 179 7.35 40.62 -20.56
CA HIS A 179 6.31 41.64 -20.69
C HIS A 179 6.75 42.99 -20.11
N GLN A 180 7.35 43.01 -18.91
CA GLN A 180 7.90 44.23 -18.30
C GLN A 180 9.00 44.88 -19.16
N ASN A 181 9.90 44.08 -19.75
CA ASN A 181 10.94 44.58 -20.65
C ASN A 181 10.36 45.13 -21.97
N ALA A 182 9.30 44.51 -22.51
CA ALA A 182 8.65 45.02 -23.71
C ALA A 182 7.93 46.36 -23.43
N VAL A 183 7.27 46.49 -22.28
CA VAL A 183 6.60 47.73 -21.86
C VAL A 183 7.61 48.86 -21.61
N SER A 184 8.76 48.58 -20.98
CA SER A 184 9.80 49.60 -20.76
C SER A 184 10.43 50.09 -22.06
N LEU A 185 10.70 49.19 -23.01
CA LEU A 185 11.22 49.55 -24.34
C LEU A 185 10.21 50.38 -25.16
N ALA A 186 8.93 50.02 -25.12
CA ALA A 186 7.87 50.79 -25.79
C ALA A 186 7.73 52.20 -25.20
N ASN A 187 7.84 52.34 -23.87
CA ASN A 187 7.81 53.64 -23.21
C ASN A 187 9.00 54.52 -23.60
N ILE A 188 10.20 53.96 -23.82
CA ILE A 188 11.38 54.73 -24.26
C ILE A 188 11.20 55.27 -25.69
N GLN A 189 10.50 54.52 -26.56
CA GLN A 189 10.26 54.95 -27.96
C GLN A 189 9.19 56.04 -28.11
N ILE A 190 8.33 56.24 -27.11
CA ILE A 190 7.26 57.25 -27.15
C ILE A 190 7.78 58.66 -26.76
N TRP A 191 8.97 58.75 -26.15
CA TRP A 191 9.57 60.01 -25.68
C TRP A 191 10.78 60.49 -26.51
N ASN A 192 10.96 59.96 -27.73
CA ASN A 192 11.94 60.42 -28.71
C ASN A 192 11.26 60.96 -29.98
#